data_AF-A0A7Y3XMZ3-F1
#
_entry.id   AF-A0A7Y3XMZ3-F1
#
_cell.length_a   1.000
_cell.length_b   1.000
_cell.length_c   1.000
_cell.angle_alpha   90.00
_cell.angle_beta   90.00
_cell.angle_gamma   90.00
#
_symmetry.space_group_name_H-M   'P 1'
#
loop_
_entity.id
_entity.type
_entity.pdbx_description
1 polymer ?
#
loop_
_entity_poly.entity_id
_entity_poly.type
_entity_poly.pdbx_seq_one_letter_code
_entity_poly.pdbx_strand_id
1 'polypeptide(L)'
;MEYKVLFTVFTAVFIAELGDKTQLATMLFAADKEASKLTVFIGASLALIFASGIGVLAGSLISQYLSPKHLNYIAGFGFISIGIWTFVKA
;
A
#
# COMPACT_ATOMS: atom_id res chain seq x y z
N MET A 1 -24.67 -2.04 1.93
CA MET A 1 -23.63 -2.95 1.44
C MET A 1 -22.31 -2.20 1.20
N GLU A 2 -22.34 -1.00 0.62
CA GLU A 2 -21.12 -0.25 0.26
C GLU A 2 -20.30 0.30 1.45
N TYR A 3 -20.94 0.90 2.46
CA TYR A 3 -20.21 1.48 3.61
C TYR A 3 -19.41 0.45 4.43
N LYS A 4 -19.89 -0.80 4.52
CA LYS A 4 -19.18 -1.87 5.23
C LYS A 4 -17.87 -2.23 4.52
N VAL A 5 -17.91 -2.31 3.19
CA VAL A 5 -16.73 -2.59 2.36
C VAL A 5 -15.76 -1.41 2.44
N LEU A 6 -16.25 -0.18 2.34
CA LEU A 6 -15.42 1.02 2.48
C LEU A 6 -14.68 1.02 3.82
N PHE A 7 -15.39 0.81 4.93
CA PHE A 7 -14.78 0.79 6.26
C PHE A 7 -13.77 -0.35 6.44
N THR A 8 -14.06 -1.52 5.85
CA THR A 8 -13.16 -2.68 5.91
C THR A 8 -11.88 -2.41 5.14
N VAL A 9 -11.98 -1.92 3.90
CA VAL A 9 -10.81 -1.59 3.07
C VAL A 9 -10.02 -0.43 3.69
N PHE A 10 -10.70 0.62 4.14
CA PHE A 10 -10.05 1.75 4.82
C PHE A 10 -9.27 1.28 6.04
N THR A 11 -9.89 0.52 6.93
CA THR A 11 -9.24 0.05 8.16
C THR A 11 -8.07 -0.90 7.85
N ALA A 12 -8.25 -1.81 6.88
CA ALA A 12 -7.20 -2.74 6.48
C ALA A 12 -5.98 -2.02 5.90
N VAL A 13 -6.19 -1.09 4.96
CA VAL A 13 -5.11 -0.29 4.35
C VAL A 13 -4.49 0.65 5.38
N PHE A 14 -5.30 1.31 6.20
CA PHE A 14 -4.81 2.20 7.25
C PHE A 14 -3.87 1.49 8.23
N ILE A 15 -4.24 0.30 8.69
CA ILE A 15 -3.39 -0.51 9.58
C ILE A 15 -2.14 -1.00 8.84
N ALA A 16 -2.29 -1.45 7.59
CA ALA A 16 -1.18 -1.99 6.79
C ALA A 16 -0.10 -0.94 6.49
N GLU A 17 -0.50 0.32 6.27
CA GLU A 17 0.40 1.43 5.95
C GLU A 17 0.91 2.17 7.21
N LEU A 18 0.42 1.82 8.40
CA LEU A 18 0.76 2.55 9.62
C LEU A 18 2.22 2.34 10.01
N GLY A 19 2.98 3.43 10.02
CA GLY A 19 4.39 3.43 10.41
C GLY A 19 5.35 3.03 9.28
N ASP A 20 4.87 2.95 8.04
CA ASP A 20 5.76 2.74 6.89
C ASP A 20 6.65 3.96 6.62
N LYS A 21 7.76 3.71 5.92
CA LYS A 21 8.72 4.72 5.46
C LYS A 21 8.06 5.83 4.65
N THR A 22 7.04 5.50 3.84
CA THR A 22 6.31 6.51 3.05
C THR A 22 5.53 7.48 3.94
N GLN A 23 4.93 7.00 5.03
CA GLN A 23 4.23 7.83 6.01
C GLN A 23 5.21 8.74 6.78
N LEU A 24 6.36 8.20 7.19
CA LEU A 24 7.42 8.99 7.84
C LEU A 24 7.97 10.07 6.91
N ALA A 25 8.23 9.74 5.64
CA ALA A 25 8.67 10.70 4.64
C ALA A 25 7.63 11.83 4.44
N THR A 26 6.35 11.47 4.33
CA THR A 26 5.25 12.44 4.20
C THR A 26 5.16 13.35 5.43
N MET A 27 5.34 12.80 6.64
CA MET A 27 5.39 13.59 7.88
C MET A 27 6.56 14.57 7.88
N LEU A 28 7.75 14.13 7.44
CA LEU A 28 8.93 15.00 7.34
C LEU A 28 8.71 16.14 6.35
N PHE A 29 8.14 15.85 5.17
CA PHE A 29 7.78 16.91 4.21
C PHE A 29 6.73 17.87 4.77
N ALA A 30 5.77 17.40 5.57
CA ALA A 30 4.77 18.27 6.20
C ALA A 30 5.31 19.08 7.38
N ALA A 31 6.42 18.64 7.98
CA ALA A 31 7.12 19.34 9.06
C ALA A 31 8.09 20.41 8.53
N ASP A 32 8.48 20.32 7.26
CA ASP A 32 9.26 21.34 6.58
C ASP A 32 8.47 22.67 6.52
N LYS A 33 9.15 23.78 6.84
CA LYS A 33 8.54 25.12 6.87
C LYS A 33 8.34 25.71 5.47
N GLU A 34 9.11 25.26 4.50
CA GLU A 34 9.03 25.76 3.11
C GLU A 34 7.89 25.10 2.33
N ALA A 35 7.51 23.88 2.72
CA ALA A 35 6.43 23.14 2.09
C ALA A 35 5.07 23.49 2.70
N SER A 36 4.11 23.88 1.86
CA SER A 36 2.72 24.00 2.31
C SER A 36 2.16 22.63 2.68
N LYS A 37 1.64 22.49 3.90
CA LYS A 37 0.98 21.28 4.40
C LYS A 37 -0.10 20.76 3.46
N LEU A 38 -0.83 21.68 2.82
CA LEU A 38 -1.91 21.37 1.89
C LEU A 38 -1.36 20.75 0.59
N THR A 39 -0.23 21.26 0.10
CA THR A 39 0.47 20.70 -1.07
C THR A 39 1.01 19.31 -0.77
N VAL A 40 1.63 19.10 0.39
CA VAL A 40 2.13 17.79 0.81
C VAL A 40 0.97 16.80 0.94
N PHE A 41 -0.13 17.21 1.56
CA PHE A 41 -1.33 16.38 1.69
C PHE A 41 -1.90 15.95 0.34
N ILE A 42 -2.09 16.89 -0.60
CA ILE A 42 -2.61 16.59 -1.94
C ILE A 42 -1.63 15.69 -2.69
N GLY A 43 -0.33 16.02 -2.67
CA GLY A 43 0.70 15.25 -3.36
C GLY A 43 0.77 13.80 -2.88
N ALA A 44 0.85 13.59 -1.57
CA ALA A 44 0.87 12.26 -0.97
C ALA A 44 -0.43 11.49 -1.22
N SER A 45 -1.59 12.15 -1.13
CA SER A 45 -2.89 11.52 -1.40
C SER A 45 -3.01 11.08 -2.85
N LEU A 46 -2.62 11.93 -3.81
CA LEU A 46 -2.62 11.59 -5.24
C LEU A 46 -1.65 10.46 -5.54
N ALA A 47 -0.45 10.48 -4.96
CA ALA A 47 0.53 9.41 -5.12
C ALA A 47 -0.03 8.07 -4.61
N LEU A 48 -0.67 8.05 -3.43
CA LEU A 48 -1.28 6.85 -2.86
C LEU A 48 -2.44 6.34 -3.72
N ILE A 49 -3.35 7.21 -4.15
CA ILE A 49 -4.47 6.85 -5.02
C ILE A 49 -3.95 6.27 -6.33
N PHE A 50 -2.94 6.90 -6.93
CA PHE A 50 -2.38 6.48 -8.20
C PHE A 50 -1.67 5.12 -8.09
N ALA A 51 -0.81 4.94 -7.08
CA ALA A 51 -0.13 3.67 -6.84
C ALA A 51 -1.12 2.53 -6.53
N SER A 52 -2.10 2.80 -5.66
CA SER A 52 -3.17 1.84 -5.34
C SER A 52 -4.00 1.50 -6.58
N GLY A 53 -4.35 2.51 -7.38
CA GLY A 53 -5.08 2.33 -8.64
C GLY A 53 -4.35 1.41 -9.61
N ILE A 54 -3.03 1.62 -9.79
CA ILE A 54 -2.20 0.72 -10.61
C ILE A 54 -2.21 -0.70 -10.02
N GLY A 55 -2.06 -0.85 -8.71
CA GLY A 55 -2.09 -2.15 -8.04
C GLY A 55 -3.42 -2.89 -8.24
N VAL A 56 -4.55 -2.21 -8.10
CA VAL A 56 -5.89 -2.77 -8.32
C VAL A 56 -6.09 -3.13 -9.79
N LEU A 57 -5.67 -2.27 -10.72
CA LEU A 57 -5.76 -2.55 -12.16
C LEU A 57 -4.95 -3.80 -12.53
N ALA A 58 -3.67 -3.84 -12.15
CA ALA A 58 -2.80 -4.98 -12.39
C ALA A 58 -3.33 -6.27 -11.73
N GLY A 59 -3.74 -6.19 -10.46
CA GLY A 59 -4.33 -7.31 -9.75
C GLY A 59 -5.63 -7.82 -10.40
N SER A 60 -6.48 -6.92 -10.88
CA SER A 60 -7.72 -7.27 -11.57
C SER A 60 -7.44 -7.98 -12.89
N LEU A 61 -6.45 -7.53 -13.68
CA LEU A 61 -6.05 -8.19 -14.92
C LEU A 61 -5.48 -9.58 -14.65
N ILE A 62 -4.59 -9.72 -13.66
CA ILE A 62 -4.00 -11.00 -13.28
C ILE A 62 -5.09 -11.98 -12.79
N SER A 63 -6.09 -11.49 -12.05
CA SER A 63 -7.18 -12.32 -11.54
C SER A 63 -8.10 -12.90 -12.62
N GLN A 64 -8.05 -12.38 -13.85
CA GLN A 64 -8.78 -12.96 -14.99
C GLN A 64 -8.09 -14.23 -15.53
N TYR A 65 -6.77 -14.36 -15.32
CA TYR A 65 -5.97 -15.49 -15.82
C TYR A 65 -5.59 -16.48 -14.73
N LEU A 66 -5.52 -16.04 -13.47
CA LEU A 66 -5.11 -16.84 -12.32
C LEU A 66 -6.21 -16.88 -11.27
N SER A 67 -6.51 -18.08 -10.76
CA SER A 67 -7.50 -18.19 -9.69
C SER A 67 -6.97 -17.54 -8.41
N PRO A 68 -7.85 -16.93 -7.58
CA PRO A 68 -7.44 -16.23 -6.36
C PRO A 68 -6.60 -17.07 -5.39
N LYS A 69 -6.82 -18.40 -5.37
CA LYS A 69 -6.04 -19.33 -4.55
C LYS A 69 -4.57 -19.36 -4.95
N HIS A 70 -4.27 -19.43 -6.25
CA HIS A 70 -2.89 -19.44 -6.74
C HIS A 70 -2.21 -18.11 -6.45
N LEU A 71 -2.93 -17.00 -6.65
CA LEU A 71 -2.41 -15.66 -6.35
C LEU A 71 -1.99 -15.52 -4.88
N ASN A 72 -2.83 -16.00 -3.94
CA ASN A 72 -2.51 -15.98 -2.52
C ASN A 72 -1.30 -16.85 -2.17
N TYR A 73 -1.17 -18.04 -2.76
CA TYR A 73 0.00 -18.90 -2.52
C TYR A 73 1.28 -18.27 -3.04
N ILE A 74 1.25 -17.70 -4.25
CA ILE A 74 2.42 -17.02 -4.85
C ILE A 74 2.82 -15.82 -3.98
N ALA A 75 1.85 -14.98 -3.59
CA ALA A 75 2.11 -13.82 -2.74
C ALA A 75 2.69 -14.23 -1.38
N GLY A 76 2.07 -15.20 -0.71
CA GLY A 76 2.53 -15.70 0.58
C GLY A 76 3.96 -16.28 0.53
N PHE A 77 4.25 -17.10 -0.48
CA PHE A 77 5.60 -17.65 -0.68
C PHE A 77 6.63 -16.55 -0.97
N GLY A 78 6.24 -15.54 -1.77
CA GLY A 78 7.08 -14.36 -2.03
C GLY A 78 7.41 -13.59 -0.75
N PHE A 79 6.41 -13.29 0.07
CA PHE A 79 6.60 -12.60 1.35
C PHE A 79 7.51 -13.38 2.31
N ILE A 80 7.31 -14.70 2.44
CA ILE A 80 8.16 -15.56 3.27
C ILE A 80 9.60 -15.54 2.76
N SER A 81 9.80 -15.68 1.44
CA SER A 81 11.13 -15.69 0.82
C SER A 81 11.88 -14.37 1.05
N ILE A 82 11.19 -13.23 0.87
CA ILE A 82 11.76 -11.91 1.16
C ILE A 82 12.07 -11.76 2.66
N GLY A 83 11.18 -12.24 3.53
CA GLY A 83 11.37 -12.23 4.98
C GLY A 83 12.63 -13.01 5.39
N ILE A 84 12.80 -14.24 4.89
CA ILE A 84 13.98 -15.07 5.15
C ILE A 84 15.23 -14.37 4.61
N TRP A 85 15.20 -13.85 3.39
CA TRP A 85 16.34 -13.17 2.79
C TRP A 85 16.76 -11.93 3.59
N THR A 86 15.78 -11.14 4.05
CA THR A 86 16.02 -9.97 4.89
C THR A 86 16.60 -10.38 6.24
N PHE A 87 16.09 -11.45 6.86
CA PHE A 87 16.60 -11.95 8.14
C PHE A 87 18.03 -12.47 8.06
N VAL A 88 18.40 -13.15 6.98
CA VAL A 88 19.77 -13.67 6.78
C VAL A 88 20.78 -12.55 6.51
N LYS A 89 20.32 -11.44 5.90
CA LYS A 89 21.18 -10.31 5.51
C LYS A 89 21.27 -9.22 6.59
N ALA A 90 20.33 -9.19 7.54
CA ALA A 90 20.34 -8.31 8.70
C ALA A 90 21.38 -8.73 9.73
#